data_AF-A0A7L4P8Z3-F1
#
_entry.id   AF-A0A7L4P8Z3-F1
#
_cell.length_a   1.000
_cell.length_b   1.000
_cell.length_c   1.000
_cell.angle_alpha   90.00
_cell.angle_beta   90.00
_cell.angle_gamma   90.00
#
_symmetry.space_group_name_H-M   'P 1'
#
loop_
_entity.id
_entity.type
_entity.pdbx_description
1 polymer ?
#
loop_
_entity_poly.entity_id
_entity_poly.type
_entity_poly.pdbx_seq_one_letter_code
_entity_poly.pdbx_strand_id
1 'polypeptide(L)'
;MKAYVYVCDEFAEIGLTFRDLTRRGLITGAVKSAVRECLGVDVEEVTLVRGIMAKDWVVLEYEARTKFAAIRPRVIFTKGDPAKALEEAEKVLRSGGL
;
A
#
# COMPACT_ATOMS: atom_id res chain seq x y z
N MET A 1 -11.21 5.64 -8.34
CA MET A 1 -9.86 5.07 -8.19
C MET A 1 -10.05 3.69 -7.61
N LYS A 2 -9.41 2.70 -8.23
CA LYS A 2 -9.28 1.36 -7.67
C LYS A 2 -8.08 1.31 -6.73
N ALA A 3 -8.05 0.33 -5.85
CA ALA A 3 -6.97 0.10 -4.91
C ALA A 3 -6.16 -1.14 -5.24
N TYR A 4 -4.85 -1.02 -5.10
CA TYR A 4 -3.88 -2.10 -5.26
C TYR A 4 -2.99 -2.18 -4.03
N VAL A 5 -2.50 -3.37 -3.71
CA VAL A 5 -1.38 -3.56 -2.79
C VAL A 5 -0.16 -3.95 -3.58
N TYR A 6 0.91 -3.18 -3.43
CA TYR A 6 2.24 -3.54 -3.92
C TYR A 6 3.00 -4.26 -2.80
N VAL A 7 3.29 -5.53 -3.00
CA VAL A 7 4.03 -6.38 -2.07
C VAL A 7 4.83 -7.40 -2.88
N CYS A 8 6.07 -7.70 -2.46
CA CYS A 8 6.94 -8.66 -3.16
C CYS A 8 7.15 -8.39 -4.65
N ASP A 9 7.23 -7.10 -4.99
CA ASP A 9 7.37 -6.63 -6.37
C ASP A 9 6.21 -6.95 -7.32
N GLU A 10 5.05 -7.27 -6.75
CA GLU A 10 3.80 -7.53 -7.48
C GLU A 10 2.68 -6.59 -7.02
N PHE A 11 1.76 -6.28 -7.94
CA PHE A 11 0.54 -5.51 -7.66
C PHE A 11 -0.68 -6.45 -7.60
N ALA A 12 -1.39 -6.45 -6.47
CA ALA A 12 -2.66 -7.15 -6.30
C ALA A 12 -3.81 -6.15 -6.19
N GLU A 13 -4.86 -6.26 -7.02
CA GLU A 13 -6.09 -5.47 -6.88
C GLU A 13 -6.86 -5.95 -5.63
N ILE A 14 -7.19 -5.06 -4.70
CA ILE A 14 -7.76 -5.44 -3.39
C ILE A 14 -9.24 -5.07 -3.21
N GLY A 15 -9.96 -4.81 -4.30
CA GLY A 15 -11.41 -4.54 -4.29
C GLY A 15 -11.86 -3.29 -3.52
N LEU A 16 -10.93 -2.53 -2.92
CA LEU A 16 -11.21 -1.28 -2.22
C LEU A 16 -11.27 -0.11 -3.21
N THR A 17 -11.98 0.94 -2.79
CA THR A 17 -12.08 2.18 -3.54
C THR A 17 -11.56 3.35 -2.72
N PHE A 18 -11.34 4.51 -3.37
CA PHE A 18 -10.93 5.73 -2.65
C PHE A 18 -11.85 6.11 -1.48
N ARG A 19 -13.14 5.73 -1.51
CA ARG A 19 -14.08 5.99 -0.40
C ARG A 19 -13.71 5.20 0.86
N ASP A 20 -12.97 4.11 0.72
CA ASP A 20 -12.53 3.26 1.81
C ASP A 20 -11.20 3.72 2.42
N LEU A 21 -10.59 4.80 1.90
CA LEU A 21 -9.30 5.34 2.38
C LEU A 21 -9.32 5.66 3.89
N THR A 22 -10.46 6.09 4.42
CA THR A 22 -10.62 6.42 5.85
C THR A 22 -10.93 5.19 6.72
N ARG A 23 -11.23 4.04 6.10
CA ARG A 23 -11.60 2.81 6.79
C ARG A 23 -10.37 1.97 7.10
N ARG A 24 -9.60 2.42 8.10
CA ARG A 24 -8.31 1.82 8.50
C ARG A 24 -8.37 0.28 8.62
N GLY A 25 -9.43 -0.27 9.21
CA GLY A 25 -9.59 -1.73 9.37
C GLY A 25 -9.67 -2.52 8.06
N LEU A 26 -10.29 -1.96 7.01
CA LEU A 26 -10.35 -2.61 5.70
C LEU A 26 -8.97 -2.60 5.03
N ILE A 27 -8.26 -1.48 5.13
CA ILE A 27 -6.94 -1.35 4.52
C ILE A 27 -5.93 -2.25 5.23
N THR A 28 -5.92 -2.28 6.56
CA THR A 28 -5.03 -3.18 7.30
C THR A 28 -5.37 -4.65 7.02
N GLY A 29 -6.65 -5.02 6.91
CA GLY A 29 -7.06 -6.36 6.51
C GLY A 29 -6.56 -6.76 5.11
N ALA A 30 -6.66 -5.86 4.14
CA ALA A 30 -6.15 -6.07 2.78
C ALA A 30 -4.62 -6.22 2.77
N VAL A 31 -3.90 -5.40 3.54
CA VAL A 31 -2.44 -5.51 3.70
C VAL A 31 -2.05 -6.86 4.31
N LYS A 32 -2.72 -7.30 5.39
CA LYS A 32 -2.45 -8.61 6.01
C LYS A 32 -2.69 -9.75 5.03
N SER A 33 -3.78 -9.68 4.26
CA SER A 33 -4.13 -10.70 3.28
C SER A 33 -3.09 -10.79 2.15
N ALA A 34 -2.72 -9.64 1.57
CA ALA A 34 -1.72 -9.59 0.51
C ALA A 34 -0.33 -10.10 0.96
N VAL A 35 0.10 -9.75 2.18
CA VAL A 35 1.36 -10.26 2.73
C VAL A 35 1.29 -11.77 2.95
N ARG A 36 0.17 -12.27 3.47
CA ARG A 36 -0.04 -13.71 3.68
C ARG A 36 -0.05 -14.47 2.35
N GLU A 37 -0.69 -13.94 1.33
CA GLU A 37 -0.73 -14.53 -0.02
C GLU A 37 0.67 -14.56 -0.64
N CYS A 38 1.46 -13.48 -0.52
CA CYS A 38 2.81 -13.48 -1.05
C CYS A 38 3.75 -14.43 -0.30
N LEU A 39 3.78 -14.37 1.03
CA LEU A 39 4.85 -14.98 1.83
C LEU A 39 4.42 -16.23 2.61
N GLY A 40 3.13 -16.57 2.62
CA GLY A 40 2.60 -17.71 3.37
C GLY A 40 2.66 -17.53 4.90
N VAL A 41 2.83 -16.31 5.40
CA VAL A 41 2.98 -16.01 6.84
C VAL A 41 1.94 -15.00 7.34
N ASP A 42 1.57 -15.14 8.61
CA ASP A 42 0.64 -14.21 9.25
C ASP A 42 1.33 -12.91 9.67
N VAL A 43 0.57 -11.82 9.60
CA VAL A 43 0.99 -10.49 10.01
C VAL A 43 0.42 -10.18 11.40
N GLU A 44 1.33 -9.95 12.36
CA GLU A 44 1.02 -9.62 13.74
C GLU A 44 0.51 -8.18 13.84
N GLU A 45 1.29 -7.23 13.30
CA GLU A 45 1.03 -5.79 13.38
C GLU A 45 1.08 -5.12 12.00
N VAL A 46 0.20 -4.13 11.78
CA VAL A 46 0.22 -3.28 10.58
C VAL A 46 0.13 -1.82 10.99
N THR A 47 1.13 -1.04 10.61
CA THR A 47 1.26 0.37 10.96
C THR A 47 1.44 1.21 9.71
N LEU A 48 0.66 2.30 9.57
CA LEU A 48 0.85 3.26 8.49
C LEU A 48 2.14 4.05 8.77
N VAL A 49 3.09 4.01 7.85
CA VAL A 49 4.38 4.72 7.95
C VAL A 49 4.25 6.13 7.39
N ARG A 50 3.71 6.23 6.17
CA ARG A 50 3.54 7.51 5.47
C ARG A 50 2.49 7.40 4.38
N GLY A 51 1.96 8.54 3.95
CA GLY A 51 1.05 8.63 2.81
C GLY A 51 1.37 9.85 1.96
N ILE A 52 1.25 9.71 0.64
CA ILE A 52 1.39 10.79 -0.33
C ILE A 52 0.16 10.79 -1.22
N MET A 53 -0.35 11.98 -1.50
CA MET A 53 -1.55 12.18 -2.30
C MET A 53 -1.28 13.20 -3.41
N ALA A 54 -1.76 12.89 -4.60
CA ALA A 54 -1.88 13.81 -5.72
C ALA A 54 -3.32 13.80 -6.24
N LYS A 55 -3.61 14.61 -7.26
CA LYS A 55 -4.96 14.75 -7.85
C LYS A 55 -5.56 13.40 -8.30
N ASP A 56 -4.73 12.53 -8.87
CA ASP A 56 -5.19 11.31 -9.55
C ASP A 56 -4.73 10.00 -8.88
N TRP A 57 -3.96 10.08 -7.80
CA TRP A 57 -3.50 8.92 -7.06
C TRP A 57 -3.19 9.21 -5.59
N VAL A 58 -3.18 8.14 -4.79
CA VAL A 58 -2.70 8.12 -3.40
C VAL A 58 -1.85 6.88 -3.20
N VAL A 59 -0.70 7.03 -2.54
CA VAL A 59 0.17 5.92 -2.14
C VAL A 59 0.35 5.96 -0.62
N LEU A 60 0.02 4.86 0.05
CA LEU A 60 0.18 4.67 1.50
C LEU A 60 1.20 3.57 1.75
N GLU A 61 2.30 3.88 2.42
CA GLU A 61 3.30 2.90 2.83
C GLU A 61 2.97 2.39 4.23
N TYR A 62 2.86 1.07 4.37
CA TYR A 62 2.64 0.40 5.64
C TYR A 62 3.89 -0.37 6.05
N GLU A 63 4.08 -0.58 7.35
CA GLU A 63 4.96 -1.59 7.91
C GLU A 63 4.07 -2.75 8.39
N ALA A 64 4.26 -3.93 7.82
CA ALA A 64 3.61 -5.16 8.21
C ALA A 64 4.63 -6.06 8.91
N ARG A 65 4.47 -6.27 10.22
CA ARG A 65 5.36 -7.12 11.02
C ARG A 65 4.86 -8.54 11.06
N THR A 66 5.73 -9.46 10.70
CA THR A 66 5.53 -10.91 10.82
C THR A 66 6.44 -11.42 11.94
N LYS A 67 6.28 -12.69 12.31
CA LYS A 67 7.17 -13.36 13.27
C LYS A 67 8.66 -13.33 12.86
N PHE A 68 8.96 -13.23 11.56
CA PHE A 68 10.32 -13.40 11.03
C PHE A 68 10.93 -12.10 10.49
N ALA A 69 10.09 -11.19 9.97
CA ALA A 69 10.55 -9.98 9.29
C ALA A 69 9.49 -8.86 9.29
N ALA A 70 9.94 -7.63 9.07
CA ALA A 70 9.09 -6.49 8.76
C ALA A 70 9.09 -6.23 7.24
N ILE A 71 7.91 -6.06 6.66
CA ILE A 71 7.70 -5.87 5.22
C ILE A 71 7.07 -4.50 5.02
N ARG A 72 7.34 -3.86 3.88
CA ARG A 72 6.79 -2.55 3.54
C ARG A 72 5.82 -2.56 2.35
N PRO A 73 4.62 -3.14 2.52
CA PRO A 73 3.61 -3.10 1.47
C PRO A 73 3.13 -1.66 1.24
N ARG A 74 2.87 -1.30 -0.03
CA ARG A 74 2.26 -0.02 -0.39
C ARG A 74 0.83 -0.21 -0.89
N VAL A 75 -0.11 0.55 -0.36
CA VAL A 75 -1.49 0.59 -0.87
C VAL A 75 -1.60 1.77 -1.82
N ILE A 76 -1.95 1.51 -3.07
CA ILE A 76 -2.05 2.51 -4.13
C ILE A 76 -3.51 2.65 -4.57
N PHE A 77 -4.07 3.85 -4.44
CA PHE A 77 -5.33 4.21 -5.07
C PHE A 77 -5.04 5.01 -6.33
N THR A 78 -5.52 4.58 -7.48
CA THR A 78 -5.29 5.30 -8.74
C THR A 78 -6.45 5.12 -9.72
N LYS A 79 -6.61 6.07 -10.67
CA LYS A 79 -7.46 5.89 -11.85
C LYS A 79 -6.70 5.31 -13.05
N GLY A 80 -5.37 5.35 -13.01
CA GLY A 80 -4.49 4.88 -14.07
C GLY A 80 -3.67 3.66 -13.65
N ASP A 81 -2.46 3.59 -14.17
CA ASP A 81 -1.49 2.52 -13.89
C ASP A 81 -0.92 2.65 -12.45
N PRO A 82 -1.04 1.62 -11.59
CA PRO A 82 -0.50 1.66 -10.24
C PRO A 82 1.04 1.73 -10.20
N ALA A 83 1.74 1.20 -11.21
CA ALA A 83 3.21 1.29 -11.28
C ALA A 83 3.66 2.73 -11.51
N LYS A 84 2.99 3.46 -12.40
CA LYS A 84 3.26 4.89 -12.63
C LYS A 84 2.96 5.73 -11.39
N ALA A 85 1.86 5.45 -10.69
CA ALA A 85 1.54 6.16 -9.44
C ALA A 85 2.60 5.92 -8.36
N LEU A 86 3.11 4.68 -8.25
CA LEU A 86 4.19 4.35 -7.32
C LEU A 86 5.50 5.05 -7.70
N GLU A 87 5.88 5.04 -8.98
CA GLU A 87 7.07 5.71 -9.50
C GLU A 87 7.06 7.22 -9.19
N GLU A 88 5.93 7.89 -9.46
CA GLU A 88 5.78 9.31 -9.15
C GLU A 88 5.82 9.58 -7.64
N ALA A 89 5.22 8.72 -6.82
CA ALA A 89 5.32 8.82 -5.37
C ALA A 89 6.78 8.68 -4.88
N GLU A 90 7.56 7.77 -5.46
CA GLU A 90 8.97 7.63 -5.13
C GLU A 90 9.81 8.86 -5.51
N LYS A 91 9.51 9.49 -6.66
CA LYS A 91 10.17 10.74 -7.06
C LYS A 91 9.94 11.83 -6.01
N VAL A 92 8.70 11.99 -5.54
CA VAL A 92 8.35 12.97 -4.49
C VAL A 92 9.10 12.69 -3.18
N LEU A 93 9.24 11.42 -2.79
CA LEU A 93 9.99 11.03 -1.59
C LEU A 93 11.49 11.32 -1.70
N ARG A 94 12.08 11.09 -2.88
CA ARG A 94 13.53 11.27 -3.11
C ARG A 94 13.90 12.74 -3.30
N SER A 95 13.00 13.58 -3.78
CA SER A 95 13.25 15.02 -3.98
C SER A 95 13.22 15.84 -2.68
N GLY A 96 13.07 15.20 -1.51
CA GLY A 96 13.02 15.91 -0.22
C GLY A 96 11.80 16.83 -0.08
N GLY A 97 10.73 16.56 -0.83
CA GLY A 97 9.55 17.43 -0.91
C GLY A 97 8.68 17.33 0.34
N LEU A 98 9.07 18.08 1.38
CA LEU A 98 8.18 18.65 2.39
C LEU A 98 8.16 20.17 2.21
#